data_AF-A0A355GC87-F1
#
_entry.id   AF-A0A355GC87-F1
#
_cell.length_a   1.000
_cell.length_b   1.000
_cell.length_c   1.000
_cell.angle_alpha   90.00
_cell.angle_beta   90.00
_cell.angle_gamma   90.00
#
_symmetry.space_group_name_H-M   'P 1'
#
loop_
_entity.id
_entity.type
_entity.pdbx_description
1 polymer ?
#
loop_
_entity_poly.entity_id
_entity_poly.type
_entity_poly.pdbx_seq_one_letter_code
_entity_poly.pdbx_strand_id
1 'polypeptide(L)'
;TATITVTGVNDPPTVNDIFYNAVEDGSAVIGLFDGADVDSDDDGNSLTYVISPEYDGEGSVINNDDGTFSFDPGTDFQYLAAGETTTVTFTYIASDTHTANSNTGTVEITVTGVNDPVDAINDTDTVTKDNTVDIDVQANDIDVDLDPLTILELDGQTATIGVAIELTSGATVTLQANGTGPTTRMASLMNWYYQRIPTRIHSPTRLRMGTARLTRRRLS
;
A
#
# COMPACT_ATOMS: atom_id res chain seq x y z
N THR A 1 -65.89 20.21 -35.58
CA THR A 1 -64.76 20.00 -34.64
C THR A 1 -63.49 19.86 -35.46
N ALA A 2 -62.41 20.54 -35.07
CA ALA A 2 -61.09 20.37 -35.67
C ALA A 2 -60.21 19.59 -34.70
N THR A 3 -59.47 18.62 -35.21
CA THR A 3 -58.50 17.85 -34.42
C THR A 3 -57.11 18.33 -34.82
N ILE A 4 -56.30 18.69 -33.83
CA ILE A 4 -54.87 18.99 -34.01
C ILE A 4 -54.12 17.78 -33.47
N THR A 5 -53.20 17.25 -34.27
CA THR A 5 -52.27 16.20 -33.85
C THR A 5 -50.92 16.85 -33.61
N VAL A 6 -50.32 16.57 -32.44
CA VAL A 6 -48.92 16.92 -32.13
C VAL A 6 -48.13 15.61 -32.09
N THR A 7 -46.97 15.60 -32.73
CA THR A 7 -46.02 14.48 -32.68
C THR A 7 -44.82 14.88 -31.84
N GLY A 8 -44.43 14.02 -30.89
CA GLY A 8 -43.18 14.17 -30.16
C GLY A 8 -41.95 14.00 -31.06
N VAL A 9 -40.80 14.44 -30.58
CA VAL A 9 -39.47 14.25 -31.17
C VAL A 9 -38.60 13.67 -30.07
N ASN A 10 -37.73 12.73 -30.43
CA ASN A 10 -36.77 12.16 -29.49
C ASN A 10 -35.76 13.22 -29.03
N ASP A 11 -35.69 13.46 -27.74
CA ASP A 11 -34.70 14.27 -27.04
C ASP A 11 -33.55 13.36 -26.57
N PRO A 12 -32.28 13.80 -26.65
CA PRO A 12 -31.19 12.99 -26.11
C PRO A 12 -31.22 12.90 -24.59
N PRO A 13 -30.68 11.82 -24.00
CA PRO A 13 -30.59 11.69 -22.56
C PRO A 13 -29.64 12.74 -21.95
N THR A 14 -29.71 12.90 -20.64
CA THR A 14 -28.79 13.73 -19.86
C THR A 14 -28.15 12.92 -18.74
N VAL A 15 -26.88 13.20 -18.44
CA VAL A 15 -26.13 12.52 -17.37
C VAL A 15 -25.46 13.52 -16.43
N ASN A 16 -25.24 13.13 -15.18
CA ASN A 16 -24.62 13.96 -14.14
C ASN A 16 -23.23 13.47 -13.73
N ASP A 17 -22.49 14.31 -12.99
CA ASP A 17 -21.25 13.86 -12.34
C ASP A 17 -21.56 13.04 -11.08
N ILE A 18 -20.72 12.05 -10.79
CA ILE A 18 -20.91 11.07 -9.72
C ILE A 18 -19.64 10.97 -8.87
N PHE A 19 -19.82 10.80 -7.56
CA PHE A 19 -18.73 10.75 -6.59
C PHE A 19 -18.82 9.50 -5.70
N TYR A 20 -17.71 8.76 -5.61
CA TYR A 20 -17.57 7.59 -4.74
C TYR A 20 -16.28 7.64 -3.93
N ASN A 21 -16.19 6.76 -2.93
CA ASN A 21 -14.99 6.58 -2.13
C ASN A 21 -14.58 5.11 -2.20
N ALA A 22 -13.28 4.85 -2.29
CA ALA A 22 -12.68 3.53 -2.24
C ALA A 22 -11.56 3.51 -1.20
N VAL A 23 -11.10 2.31 -0.85
CA VAL A 23 -9.99 2.07 0.07
C VAL A 23 -9.01 1.15 -0.66
N GLU A 24 -7.73 1.48 -0.64
CA GLU A 24 -6.62 0.79 -1.34
C GLU A 24 -6.62 -0.74 -1.20
N ASP A 25 -6.76 -1.29 0.01
CA ASP A 25 -6.92 -2.74 0.24
C ASP A 25 -8.39 -3.17 0.41
N GLY A 26 -9.30 -2.34 -0.08
CA GLY A 26 -10.73 -2.50 0.05
C GLY A 26 -11.31 -3.54 -0.90
N SER A 27 -12.59 -3.84 -0.70
CA SER A 27 -13.37 -4.51 -1.75
C SER A 27 -13.70 -3.52 -2.86
N ALA A 28 -13.92 -4.04 -4.07
CA ALA A 28 -14.39 -3.25 -5.19
C ALA A 28 -15.67 -2.46 -4.83
N VAL A 29 -15.72 -1.22 -5.30
CA VAL A 29 -16.86 -0.31 -5.15
C VAL A 29 -17.80 -0.53 -6.32
N ILE A 30 -19.09 -0.75 -6.02
CA ILE A 30 -20.14 -0.80 -7.05
C ILE A 30 -20.87 0.54 -7.05
N GLY A 31 -20.79 1.24 -8.18
CA GLY A 31 -21.46 2.52 -8.42
C GLY A 31 -22.62 2.42 -9.40
N LEU A 32 -23.52 3.40 -9.36
CA LEU A 32 -24.61 3.55 -10.31
C LEU A 32 -24.28 4.69 -11.27
N PHE A 33 -24.53 4.51 -12.57
CA PHE A 33 -24.58 5.64 -13.48
C PHE A 33 -25.82 6.49 -13.21
N ASP A 34 -25.73 7.80 -13.48
CA ASP A 34 -26.79 8.77 -13.21
C ASP A 34 -27.21 9.42 -14.52
N GLY A 35 -28.24 8.84 -15.13
CA GLY A 35 -28.83 9.31 -16.39
C GLY A 35 -30.34 9.44 -16.30
N ALA A 36 -30.88 10.37 -17.08
CA ALA A 36 -32.32 10.56 -17.23
C ALA A 36 -32.65 11.02 -18.65
N ASP A 37 -33.85 10.68 -19.09
CA ASP A 37 -34.44 11.15 -20.34
C ASP A 37 -35.80 11.81 -20.06
N VAL A 38 -36.20 12.75 -20.91
CA VAL A 38 -37.48 13.46 -20.84
C VAL A 38 -38.57 12.74 -21.64
N ASP A 39 -38.19 11.90 -22.61
CA ASP A 39 -39.12 11.13 -23.41
C ASP A 39 -39.77 10.01 -22.59
N SER A 40 -41.07 9.78 -22.79
CA SER A 40 -41.85 8.87 -21.93
C SER A 40 -41.52 7.39 -22.10
N ASP A 41 -40.86 7.04 -23.19
CA ASP A 41 -40.41 5.70 -23.56
C ASP A 41 -38.95 5.43 -23.18
N ASP A 42 -38.23 6.42 -22.68
CA ASP A 42 -36.88 6.29 -22.15
C ASP A 42 -36.77 6.85 -20.72
N ASP A 43 -36.13 6.10 -19.82
CA ASP A 43 -35.82 6.53 -18.46
C ASP A 43 -34.46 5.99 -18.03
N GLY A 44 -33.96 6.38 -16.85
CA GLY A 44 -32.65 5.95 -16.36
C GLY A 44 -32.42 4.43 -16.33
N ASN A 45 -33.49 3.62 -16.39
CA ASN A 45 -33.45 2.16 -16.45
C ASN A 45 -33.48 1.60 -17.88
N SER A 46 -33.93 2.36 -18.88
CA SER A 46 -33.86 1.97 -20.30
C SER A 46 -32.56 2.40 -20.98
N LEU A 47 -31.86 3.38 -20.41
CA LEU A 47 -30.60 3.89 -20.96
C LEU A 47 -29.49 2.83 -20.93
N THR A 48 -28.68 2.85 -21.99
CA THR A 48 -27.43 2.10 -22.06
C THR A 48 -26.25 3.03 -21.78
N TYR A 49 -25.27 2.56 -21.00
CA TYR A 49 -24.13 3.37 -20.59
C TYR A 49 -22.85 2.84 -21.21
N VAL A 50 -21.91 3.74 -21.52
CA VAL A 50 -20.58 3.40 -22.01
C VAL A 50 -19.55 4.28 -21.32
N ILE A 51 -18.47 3.65 -20.83
CA ILE A 51 -17.26 4.35 -20.39
C ILE A 51 -16.47 4.74 -21.64
N SER A 52 -16.24 6.04 -21.83
CA SER A 52 -15.61 6.56 -23.04
C SER A 52 -14.72 7.77 -22.73
N PRO A 53 -13.42 7.72 -23.06
CA PRO A 53 -12.70 6.59 -23.67
C PRO A 53 -12.63 5.36 -22.75
N GLU A 54 -12.15 4.23 -23.28
CA GLU A 54 -11.81 3.06 -22.45
C GLU A 54 -10.83 3.50 -21.35
N TYR A 55 -11.09 3.04 -20.11
CA TYR A 55 -10.31 3.43 -18.96
C TYR A 55 -8.94 2.74 -18.95
N ASP A 56 -7.86 3.52 -18.77
CA ASP A 56 -6.47 3.04 -18.76
C ASP A 56 -5.63 3.57 -17.58
N GLY A 57 -6.29 4.08 -16.54
CA GLY A 57 -5.64 4.58 -15.32
C GLY A 57 -5.38 3.51 -14.25
N GLU A 58 -5.02 3.95 -13.04
CA GLU A 58 -4.77 3.08 -11.87
C GLU A 58 -6.06 2.44 -11.34
N GLY A 59 -5.97 1.16 -10.97
CA GLY A 59 -7.11 0.32 -10.64
C GLY A 59 -7.83 -0.19 -11.89
N SER A 60 -9.00 -0.80 -11.70
CA SER A 60 -9.81 -1.33 -12.78
C SER A 60 -11.23 -0.80 -12.72
N VAL A 61 -11.72 -0.25 -13.83
CA VAL A 61 -13.12 0.15 -13.99
C VAL A 61 -13.79 -0.78 -14.99
N ILE A 62 -14.94 -1.34 -14.59
CA ILE A 62 -15.76 -2.22 -15.43
C ILE A 62 -17.17 -1.64 -15.51
N ASN A 63 -17.71 -1.50 -16.72
CA ASN A 63 -19.15 -1.34 -16.91
C ASN A 63 -19.82 -2.72 -16.78
N ASN A 64 -20.78 -2.85 -15.87
CA ASN A 64 -21.44 -4.12 -15.60
C ASN A 64 -22.63 -4.37 -16.56
N ASP A 65 -22.89 -3.43 -17.49
CA ASP A 65 -23.95 -3.49 -18.50
C ASP A 65 -25.38 -3.63 -17.94
N ASP A 66 -25.56 -3.24 -16.67
CA ASP A 66 -26.84 -3.25 -15.96
C ASP A 66 -27.19 -1.89 -15.34
N GLY A 67 -26.54 -0.82 -15.83
CA GLY A 67 -26.63 0.54 -15.27
C GLY A 67 -25.69 0.79 -14.10
N THR A 68 -24.88 -0.21 -13.71
CA THR A 68 -23.86 -0.08 -12.67
C THR A 68 -22.45 -0.17 -13.27
N PHE A 69 -21.47 0.30 -12.51
CA PHE A 69 -20.05 0.09 -12.77
C PHE A 69 -19.35 -0.43 -11.52
N SER A 70 -18.22 -1.09 -11.71
CA SER A 70 -17.34 -1.54 -10.63
C SER A 70 -16.01 -0.81 -10.73
N PHE A 71 -15.47 -0.36 -9.59
CA PHE A 71 -14.09 0.10 -9.46
C PHE A 71 -13.35 -0.77 -8.44
N ASP A 72 -12.28 -1.41 -8.87
CA ASP A 72 -11.39 -2.20 -8.01
C ASP A 72 -10.03 -1.49 -7.92
N PRO A 73 -9.62 -0.99 -6.73
CA PRO A 73 -8.29 -0.42 -6.52
C PRO A 73 -7.15 -1.38 -6.88
N GLY A 74 -7.36 -2.69 -6.73
CA GLY A 74 -6.32 -3.68 -6.99
C GLY A 74 -5.08 -3.46 -6.12
N THR A 75 -3.90 -3.51 -6.73
CA THR A 75 -2.61 -3.24 -6.07
C THR A 75 -1.96 -1.95 -6.56
N ASP A 76 -2.68 -1.15 -7.34
CA ASP A 76 -2.09 0.00 -8.02
C ASP A 76 -1.87 1.17 -7.05
N PHE A 77 -2.52 1.13 -5.89
CA PHE A 77 -2.50 2.23 -4.94
C PHE A 77 -1.54 2.04 -3.78
N GLN A 78 -0.88 0.86 -3.59
CA GLN A 78 -0.02 0.47 -2.42
C GLN A 78 1.00 1.52 -1.93
N TYR A 79 1.22 2.59 -2.69
CA TYR A 79 2.10 3.68 -2.31
C TYR A 79 1.43 4.71 -1.37
N LEU A 80 0.12 4.60 -1.10
CA LEU A 80 -0.62 5.57 -0.31
C LEU A 80 -0.51 5.25 1.18
N ALA A 81 0.23 6.08 1.92
CA ALA A 81 0.27 5.94 3.36
C ALA A 81 -1.12 6.07 4.01
N ALA A 82 -1.27 5.57 5.24
CA ALA A 82 -2.55 5.58 5.94
C ALA A 82 -3.21 6.96 6.02
N GLY A 83 -4.40 7.07 5.40
CA GLY A 83 -5.17 8.31 5.34
C GLY A 83 -4.73 9.31 4.28
N GLU A 84 -3.68 9.01 3.51
CA GLU A 84 -3.40 9.71 2.25
C GLU A 84 -4.53 9.41 1.25
N THR A 85 -4.75 10.32 0.31
CA THR A 85 -5.80 10.16 -0.69
C THR A 85 -5.33 10.54 -2.07
N THR A 86 -5.75 9.77 -3.07
CA THR A 86 -5.66 10.14 -4.48
C THR A 86 -7.04 10.08 -5.14
N THR A 87 -7.14 10.54 -6.38
CA THR A 87 -8.41 10.61 -7.11
C THR A 87 -8.29 9.93 -8.46
N VAL A 88 -9.20 9.00 -8.71
CA VAL A 88 -9.42 8.38 -10.02
C VAL A 88 -10.59 9.06 -10.70
N THR A 89 -10.42 9.45 -11.96
CA THR A 89 -11.49 10.05 -12.77
C THR A 89 -11.66 9.31 -14.09
N PHE A 90 -12.91 9.06 -14.47
CA PHE A 90 -13.25 8.59 -15.82
C PHE A 90 -14.58 9.18 -16.27
N THR A 91 -14.86 9.10 -17.56
CA THR A 91 -16.06 9.69 -18.17
C THR A 91 -16.97 8.63 -18.76
N TYR A 92 -18.27 8.94 -18.80
CA TYR A 92 -19.28 8.07 -19.36
C TYR A 92 -20.31 8.85 -20.18
N ILE A 93 -20.99 8.13 -21.07
CA ILE A 93 -22.07 8.62 -21.93
C ILE A 93 -23.23 7.63 -21.81
N ALA A 94 -24.46 8.14 -21.81
CA ALA A 94 -25.67 7.35 -21.94
C ALA A 94 -26.24 7.46 -23.36
N SER A 95 -26.87 6.38 -23.83
CA SER A 95 -27.63 6.35 -25.07
C SER A 95 -29.03 5.83 -24.81
N ASP A 96 -30.03 6.49 -25.40
CA ASP A 96 -31.43 6.07 -25.36
C ASP A 96 -31.70 4.89 -26.32
N THR A 97 -32.94 4.37 -26.30
CA THR A 97 -33.33 3.28 -27.21
C THR A 97 -33.43 3.72 -28.69
N HIS A 98 -33.35 5.01 -28.95
CA HIS A 98 -33.39 5.67 -30.26
C HIS A 98 -32.01 6.11 -30.76
N THR A 99 -30.93 5.72 -30.08
CA THR A 99 -29.50 5.97 -30.37
C THR A 99 -29.01 7.41 -30.24
N ALA A 100 -29.75 8.31 -29.59
CA ALA A 100 -29.22 9.62 -29.24
C ALA A 100 -28.29 9.51 -28.03
N ASN A 101 -27.20 10.28 -28.04
CA ASN A 101 -26.20 10.27 -26.97
C ASN A 101 -26.37 11.48 -26.06
N SER A 102 -26.12 11.27 -24.77
CA SER A 102 -26.11 12.32 -23.77
C SER A 102 -24.92 13.27 -23.90
N ASN A 103 -24.90 14.29 -23.03
CA ASN A 103 -23.65 14.93 -22.63
C ASN A 103 -22.69 13.91 -21.99
N THR A 104 -21.44 14.33 -21.75
CA THR A 104 -20.49 13.54 -20.96
C THR A 104 -20.71 13.77 -19.47
N GLY A 105 -20.77 12.69 -18.69
CA GLY A 105 -20.72 12.72 -17.23
C GLY A 105 -19.36 12.24 -16.72
N THR A 106 -18.94 12.72 -15.56
CA THR A 106 -17.67 12.35 -14.92
C THR A 106 -17.92 11.53 -13.67
N VAL A 107 -17.20 10.42 -13.50
CA VAL A 107 -17.11 9.72 -12.23
C VAL A 107 -15.79 10.08 -11.57
N GLU A 108 -15.86 10.52 -10.31
CA GLU A 108 -14.71 10.80 -9.47
C GLU A 108 -14.72 9.84 -8.27
N ILE A 109 -13.61 9.12 -8.06
CA ILE A 109 -13.44 8.17 -6.96
C ILE A 109 -12.24 8.62 -6.13
N THR A 110 -12.50 8.99 -4.87
CA THR A 110 -11.43 9.23 -3.90
C THR A 110 -10.99 7.91 -3.29
N VAL A 111 -9.74 7.51 -3.54
CA VAL A 111 -9.12 6.33 -2.93
C VAL A 111 -8.36 6.78 -1.68
N THR A 112 -8.66 6.16 -0.54
CA THR A 112 -7.96 6.42 0.73
C THR A 112 -6.98 5.28 1.02
N GLY A 113 -5.75 5.66 1.36
CA GLY A 113 -4.67 4.74 1.69
C GLY A 113 -4.82 4.07 3.05
N VAL A 114 -4.28 2.87 3.17
CA VAL A 114 -4.20 2.04 4.37
C VAL A 114 -2.75 1.67 4.60
N ASN A 115 -2.33 1.63 5.87
CA ASN A 115 -0.96 1.24 6.19
C ASN A 115 -0.68 -0.22 5.77
N ASP A 116 0.30 -0.40 4.91
CA ASP A 116 0.88 -1.67 4.54
C ASP A 116 1.96 -2.12 5.53
N PRO A 117 2.10 -3.42 5.78
CA PRO A 117 3.15 -3.93 6.64
C PRO A 117 4.52 -3.86 5.96
N VAL A 118 5.51 -3.37 6.69
CA VAL A 118 6.93 -3.45 6.30
C VAL A 118 7.35 -4.90 6.02
N ASP A 119 7.96 -5.14 4.87
CA ASP A 119 8.70 -6.37 4.59
C ASP A 119 10.11 -6.28 5.18
N ALA A 120 10.24 -6.80 6.41
CA ALA A 120 11.50 -6.80 7.13
C ALA A 120 12.39 -7.98 6.72
N ILE A 121 13.61 -7.68 6.27
CA ILE A 121 14.57 -8.71 5.83
C ILE A 121 15.62 -8.93 6.92
N ASN A 122 15.88 -10.21 7.23
CA ASN A 122 16.83 -10.55 8.28
C ASN A 122 18.27 -10.14 7.92
N ASP A 123 18.95 -9.52 8.87
CA ASP A 123 20.36 -9.17 8.76
C ASP A 123 21.26 -10.28 9.29
N THR A 124 22.41 -10.45 8.63
CA THR A 124 23.47 -11.35 9.09
C THR A 124 24.82 -10.70 8.92
N ASP A 125 25.65 -10.80 9.96
CA ASP A 125 27.06 -10.43 9.88
C ASP A 125 27.90 -11.31 10.80
N THR A 126 29.22 -11.23 10.66
CA THR A 126 30.20 -11.90 11.49
C THR A 126 31.16 -10.90 12.09
N VAL A 127 31.39 -11.03 13.39
CA VAL A 127 32.40 -10.23 14.10
C VAL A 127 33.43 -11.14 14.73
N THR A 128 34.70 -10.76 14.61
CA THR A 128 35.78 -11.46 15.32
C THR A 128 35.82 -11.01 16.77
N LYS A 129 36.41 -11.85 17.63
CA LYS A 129 36.52 -11.57 19.06
C LYS A 129 37.13 -10.20 19.32
N ASP A 130 36.61 -9.49 20.32
CA ASP A 130 37.08 -8.17 20.77
C ASP A 130 36.94 -7.05 19.73
N ASN A 131 36.19 -7.27 18.64
CA ASN A 131 35.83 -6.25 17.67
C ASN A 131 34.33 -5.93 17.72
N THR A 132 33.97 -4.81 17.09
CA THR A 132 32.60 -4.39 16.85
C THR A 132 32.34 -4.25 15.36
N VAL A 133 31.12 -4.55 14.93
CA VAL A 133 30.62 -4.21 13.60
C VAL A 133 29.29 -3.48 13.74
N ASP A 134 29.12 -2.43 12.93
CA ASP A 134 27.89 -1.67 12.85
C ASP A 134 27.15 -2.09 11.59
N ILE A 135 25.92 -2.59 11.77
CA ILE A 135 25.06 -3.05 10.68
C ILE A 135 23.95 -2.02 10.49
N ASP A 136 23.76 -1.50 9.28
CA ASP A 136 22.50 -0.84 8.92
C ASP A 136 21.43 -1.92 8.81
N VAL A 137 20.56 -1.94 9.80
CA VAL A 137 19.53 -2.96 9.93
C VAL A 137 18.20 -2.56 9.31
N GLN A 138 18.19 -1.51 8.50
CA GLN A 138 17.03 -1.08 7.71
C GLN A 138 17.35 -1.04 6.22
N ALA A 139 18.61 -1.22 5.83
CA ALA A 139 19.07 -1.08 4.45
C ALA A 139 18.38 -2.02 3.45
N ASN A 140 17.88 -3.15 3.93
CA ASN A 140 17.19 -4.20 3.17
C ASN A 140 15.70 -4.32 3.54
N ASP A 141 15.19 -3.50 4.46
CA ASP A 141 13.76 -3.48 4.79
C ASP A 141 13.03 -2.65 3.74
N ILE A 142 11.85 -3.11 3.30
CA ILE A 142 11.02 -2.42 2.31
C ILE A 142 9.69 -2.06 2.95
N ASP A 143 9.29 -0.82 2.78
CA ASP A 143 7.96 -0.31 3.10
C ASP A 143 7.42 0.35 1.84
N VAL A 144 6.22 -0.04 1.42
CA VAL A 144 5.61 0.45 0.19
C VAL A 144 4.94 1.81 0.40
N ASP A 145 4.49 2.10 1.62
CA ASP A 145 3.99 3.42 2.06
C ASP A 145 5.12 4.45 2.23
N LEU A 146 6.37 3.98 2.29
CA LEU A 146 7.57 4.75 2.59
C LEU A 146 7.54 5.42 3.98
N ASP A 147 6.80 4.85 4.92
CA ASP A 147 6.72 5.34 6.29
C ASP A 147 8.06 5.23 7.04
N PRO A 148 8.32 6.11 8.02
CA PRO A 148 9.53 6.02 8.83
C PRO A 148 9.62 4.70 9.61
N LEU A 149 10.61 3.88 9.25
CA LEU A 149 10.86 2.60 9.90
C LEU A 149 11.32 2.74 11.36
N THR A 150 10.75 1.91 12.25
CA THR A 150 11.18 1.80 13.66
C THR A 150 11.53 0.38 14.07
N ILE A 151 12.69 0.17 14.70
CA ILE A 151 13.11 -1.16 15.20
C ILE A 151 12.43 -1.46 16.53
N LEU A 152 11.58 -2.49 16.59
CA LEU A 152 10.93 -2.94 17.82
C LEU A 152 11.62 -4.12 18.50
N GLU A 153 12.19 -5.03 17.71
CA GLU A 153 12.80 -6.26 18.22
C GLU A 153 14.14 -6.57 17.54
N LEU A 154 15.02 -7.22 18.29
CA LEU A 154 16.29 -7.79 17.85
C LEU A 154 16.37 -9.21 18.41
N ASP A 155 16.48 -10.21 17.54
CA ASP A 155 16.57 -11.63 17.93
C ASP A 155 15.40 -12.08 18.83
N GLY A 156 14.18 -11.61 18.51
CA GLY A 156 12.96 -11.91 19.28
C GLY A 156 12.89 -11.27 20.67
N GLN A 157 13.79 -10.33 20.99
CA GLN A 157 13.74 -9.54 22.22
C GLN A 157 13.48 -8.07 21.91
N THR A 158 12.70 -7.40 22.75
CA THR A 158 12.41 -5.96 22.60
C THR A 158 13.70 -5.16 22.53
N ALA A 159 13.86 -4.41 21.45
CA ALA A 159 15.01 -3.58 21.18
C ALA A 159 14.83 -2.22 21.84
N THR A 160 15.68 -1.90 22.81
CA THR A 160 15.76 -0.56 23.40
C THR A 160 17.10 0.07 23.04
N ILE A 161 17.07 1.34 22.63
CA ILE A 161 18.29 2.07 22.26
C ILE A 161 19.30 2.04 23.42
N GLY A 162 20.54 1.68 23.13
CA GLY A 162 21.64 1.61 24.09
C GLY A 162 21.59 0.41 25.05
N VAL A 163 20.58 -0.46 24.94
CA VAL A 163 20.48 -1.68 25.74
C VAL A 163 21.04 -2.86 24.95
N ALA A 164 22.00 -3.55 25.54
CA ALA A 164 22.60 -4.74 24.96
C ALA A 164 21.68 -5.96 25.12
N ILE A 165 21.52 -6.71 24.04
CA ILE A 165 20.82 -7.99 23.96
C ILE A 165 21.85 -9.08 23.72
N GLU A 166 21.91 -10.07 24.61
CA GLU A 166 22.78 -11.23 24.44
C GLU A 166 22.15 -12.20 23.43
N LEU A 167 22.91 -12.54 22.39
CA LEU A 167 22.56 -13.51 21.38
C LEU A 167 22.90 -14.92 21.83
N THR A 168 22.28 -15.91 21.21
CA THR A 168 22.61 -17.34 21.44
C THR A 168 24.08 -17.70 21.18
N SER A 169 24.80 -16.88 20.42
CA SER A 169 26.25 -17.03 20.16
C SER A 169 27.14 -16.53 21.32
N GLY A 170 26.59 -15.82 22.31
CA GLY A 170 27.32 -15.12 23.37
C GLY A 170 27.82 -13.72 22.96
N ALA A 171 27.56 -13.29 21.72
CA ALA A 171 27.75 -11.90 21.32
C ALA A 171 26.59 -11.04 21.83
N THR A 172 26.84 -9.76 22.08
CA THR A 172 25.81 -8.78 22.39
C THR A 172 25.50 -7.93 21.17
N VAL A 173 24.23 -7.67 20.90
CA VAL A 173 23.77 -6.67 19.93
C VAL A 173 23.18 -5.48 20.67
N THR A 174 23.55 -4.26 20.28
CA THR A 174 22.96 -3.04 20.86
C THR A 174 22.40 -2.18 19.74
N LEU A 175 21.11 -1.81 19.85
CA LEU A 175 20.52 -0.82 18.95
C LEU A 175 21.11 0.56 19.26
N GLN A 176 21.76 1.20 18.29
CA GLN A 176 22.27 2.55 18.44
C GLN A 176 21.20 3.60 18.14
N ALA A 177 21.33 4.79 18.75
CA ALA A 177 20.56 5.95 18.32
C ALA A 177 21.00 6.34 16.89
N ASN A 178 20.09 6.87 16.07
CA ASN A 178 20.44 7.38 14.74
C ASN A 178 21.63 8.35 14.90
N GLY A 179 22.79 7.99 14.36
CA GLY A 179 23.92 8.91 14.26
C GLY A 179 23.54 10.10 13.37
N THR A 180 24.36 11.15 13.35
CA THR A 180 24.14 12.37 12.52
C THR A 180 24.33 12.14 11.00
N GLY A 181 24.25 10.91 10.52
CA GLY A 181 24.17 10.53 9.10
C GLY A 181 22.73 10.22 8.68
N PRO A 182 22.45 9.96 7.38
CA PRO A 182 21.08 9.89 6.89
C PRO A 182 20.36 8.70 7.51
N THR A 183 19.47 8.96 8.48
CA THR A 183 18.33 8.13 8.95
C THR A 183 18.52 6.65 9.33
N THR A 184 19.72 6.10 9.22
CA THR A 184 20.05 4.68 9.45
C THR A 184 20.22 4.35 10.94
N ARG A 185 19.52 3.31 11.43
CA ARG A 185 19.78 2.69 12.73
C ARG A 185 20.86 1.63 12.59
N MET A 186 21.88 1.70 13.45
CA MET A 186 22.98 0.74 13.46
C MET A 186 22.84 -0.23 14.64
N ALA A 187 23.14 -1.51 14.42
CA ALA A 187 23.28 -2.49 15.49
C ALA A 187 24.76 -2.79 15.71
N SER A 188 25.27 -2.59 16.93
CA SER A 188 26.66 -2.94 17.26
C SER A 188 26.73 -4.37 17.82
N LEU A 189 27.45 -5.25 17.14
CA LEU A 189 27.72 -6.61 17.60
C LEU A 189 29.07 -6.67 18.32
N MET A 190 29.10 -7.20 19.54
CA MET A 190 30.34 -7.35 20.31
C MET A 190 30.43 -8.74 20.94
N ASN A 191 31.52 -9.46 20.67
CA ASN A 191 31.71 -10.82 21.19
C ASN A 191 32.61 -10.80 22.44
N TRP A 192 32.03 -11.07 23.61
CA TRP A 192 32.75 -11.15 24.88
C TRP A 192 32.86 -12.62 25.32
N TYR A 193 34.07 -13.14 25.43
CA TYR A 193 34.31 -14.38 26.17
C TYR A 193 35.24 -14.11 27.36
N TYR A 194 34.68 -14.18 28.57
CA TYR A 194 35.45 -14.15 29.82
C TYR A 194 35.80 -15.59 30.21
N GLN A 195 36.98 -16.09 29.85
CA GLN A 195 37.55 -17.23 30.58
C GLN A 195 38.10 -16.70 31.90
N ARG A 196 37.50 -17.08 33.03
CA ARG A 196 38.26 -17.17 34.27
C ARG A 196 39.36 -18.20 34.00
N ILE A 197 40.62 -17.76 33.95
CA ILE A 197 41.77 -18.65 33.82
C ILE A 197 42.16 -19.09 35.24
N PRO A 198 41.91 -20.34 35.69
CA PRO A 198 42.78 -20.93 36.69
C PRO A 198 44.08 -21.29 35.95
N THR A 199 45.14 -20.57 36.29
CA THR A 199 46.54 -20.76 35.92
C THR A 199 46.94 -22.00 35.10
N ARG A 200 47.75 -21.73 34.05
CA ARG A 200 48.82 -22.53 33.40
C ARG A 200 48.53 -23.26 32.07
N ILE A 201 49.36 -22.85 31.10
CA ILE A 201 49.90 -23.53 29.89
C ILE A 201 49.09 -23.41 28.59
N HIS A 202 49.75 -22.73 27.64
CA HIS A 202 49.53 -22.60 26.19
C HIS A 202 48.49 -23.52 25.54
N SER A 203 47.51 -22.91 24.89
CA SER A 203 46.80 -23.49 23.75
C SER A 203 46.45 -22.34 22.79
N PRO A 204 46.63 -22.51 21.46
CA PRO A 204 46.33 -21.46 20.50
C PRO A 204 44.82 -21.17 20.54
N THR A 205 44.47 -19.92 20.81
CA THR A 205 43.09 -19.44 20.78
C THR A 205 42.50 -19.76 19.42
N ARG A 206 41.64 -20.77 19.33
CA ARG A 206 40.83 -20.98 18.13
C ARG A 206 39.91 -19.78 17.98
N LEU A 207 40.16 -18.96 16.97
CA LEU A 207 39.20 -17.98 16.43
C LEU A 207 37.92 -18.75 16.09
N ARG A 208 36.89 -18.62 16.93
CA ARG A 208 35.54 -19.01 16.55
C ARG A 208 34.83 -17.73 16.14
N MET A 209 34.52 -17.65 14.84
CA MET A 209 33.60 -16.66 14.29
C MET A 209 32.24 -16.88 14.93
N GLY A 210 31.70 -15.86 15.59
CA GLY A 210 30.30 -15.86 16.01
C GLY A 210 29.47 -15.38 14.82
N THR A 211 28.57 -16.22 14.33
CA THR A 211 27.55 -15.80 13.36
C THR A 211 26.36 -15.29 14.16
N ALA A 212 25.99 -14.03 13.98
CA ALA A 212 24.76 -13.48 14.52
C ALA A 212 23.71 -13.48 13.42
N ARG A 213 22.55 -14.12 13.67
CA ARG A 213 21.38 -14.05 12.79
C ARG A 213 20.36 -13.20 13.51
N LEU A 214 20.01 -12.06 12.93
CA LEU A 214 19.04 -11.16 13.53
C LEU A 214 17.67 -11.50 12.96
N THR A 215 16.82 -12.13 13.77
CA THR A 215 15.43 -12.39 13.39
C THR A 215 14.57 -11.26 13.91
N ARG A 216 13.70 -10.67 13.06
CA ARG A 216 12.79 -9.60 13.46
C ARG A 216 11.34 -9.89 13.13
N ARG A 217 10.47 -9.30 13.93
CA ARG A 217 9.04 -9.16 13.67
C ARG A 217 8.68 -7.70 13.91
N ARG A 218 7.89 -7.11 13.01
CA ARG A 218 7.26 -5.82 13.25
C ARG A 218 5.76 -5.91 12.95
N LEU A 219 5.02 -5.09 13.65
CA LEU A 219 3.62 -4.77 13.36
C LEU A 219 3.60 -3.26 13.09
N SER A 220 2.78 -2.88 12.11
CA SER A 220 2.35 -1.51 11.86
C SER A 220 1.72 -0.88 13.11
#